data_AF-A0A432DTD2-F1
#
_entry.id   AF-A0A432DTD2-F1
#
_cell.length_a   1.000
_cell.length_b   1.000
_cell.length_c   1.000
_cell.angle_alpha   90.00
_cell.angle_beta   90.00
_cell.angle_gamma   90.00
#
_symmetry.space_group_name_H-M   'P 1'
#
loop_
_entity.id
_entity.type
_entity.pdbx_description
1 polymer ?
#
loop_
_entity_poly.entity_id
_entity_poly.type
_entity_poly.pdbx_seq_one_letter_code
_entity_poly.pdbx_strand_id
1 'polypeptide(L)'
;MQKRTAEKKLNDYVAASNSYNRSFKFLDKDSTIAYIKVKSFSREYSDEFYKKTFSKIKNAESKYLIIDVRNNYGGSLYEINNLYSYLTDKPFTLIKPSQVTSRDIPLRTNYFRKSGPFEYALKSIAYPSYFFAQAFSTYKKDGKVFYKMKADKPTKPNKSAFHGKVFVLINGGSFSASSIITAKLKNDKRATLVGEETGGANDGTVAGFYSYQKLPNSEIRFPIGLLLVQPNIDFSDSKRGVTPDIVVHETMQDIIDKKIPTGLDKE
;
A
#
# COMPACT_ATOMS: atom_id res chain seq x y z
N MET A 1 19.70 2.97 23.53
CA MET A 1 18.57 3.38 22.66
C MET A 1 17.37 3.71 23.52
N GLN A 2 16.86 4.94 23.50
CA GLN A 2 15.60 5.27 24.19
C GLN A 2 14.45 4.44 23.58
N LYS A 3 13.68 3.74 24.42
CA LYS A 3 12.49 3.00 23.97
C LYS A 3 11.48 3.98 23.37
N ARG A 4 11.00 3.69 22.15
CA ARG A 4 9.92 4.48 21.51
C ARG A 4 8.66 4.44 22.39
N THR A 5 7.99 5.59 22.56
CA THR A 5 6.70 5.69 23.24
C THR A 5 5.62 4.88 22.50
N ALA A 6 4.52 4.54 23.17
CA ALA A 6 3.41 3.81 22.57
C ALA A 6 2.83 4.55 21.34
N GLU A 7 2.71 5.88 21.43
CA GLU A 7 2.29 6.73 20.32
C GLU A 7 3.28 6.66 19.15
N LYS A 8 4.59 6.76 19.41
CA LYS A 8 5.63 6.67 18.39
C LYS A 8 5.64 5.32 17.68
N LYS A 9 5.27 4.24 18.36
CA LYS A 9 5.10 2.93 17.73
C LYS A 9 3.83 2.92 16.88
N LEU A 10 2.69 3.27 17.46
CA LEU A 10 1.38 3.21 16.78
C LEU A 10 1.38 3.99 15.46
N ASN A 11 2.01 5.16 15.44
CA ASN A 11 2.06 6.05 14.27
C ASN A 11 3.30 5.81 13.37
N ASP A 12 4.08 4.77 13.67
CA ASP A 12 5.29 4.39 12.93
C ASP A 12 6.25 5.58 12.72
N TYR A 13 6.82 6.06 13.83
CA TYR A 13 7.74 7.20 13.86
C TYR A 13 9.08 6.89 13.17
N VAL A 14 9.44 7.73 12.20
CA VAL A 14 10.67 7.66 11.43
C VAL A 14 11.65 8.71 11.93
N ALA A 15 12.66 8.28 12.69
CA ALA A 15 13.66 9.16 13.30
C ALA A 15 14.44 10.01 12.28
N ALA A 16 14.79 9.43 11.13
CA ALA A 16 15.57 10.12 10.08
C ALA A 16 14.86 11.36 9.50
N SER A 17 13.53 11.39 9.54
CA SER A 17 12.72 12.51 9.04
C SER A 17 12.01 13.27 10.15
N ASN A 18 12.24 12.89 11.42
CA ASN A 18 11.50 13.36 12.58
C ASN A 18 9.98 13.44 12.34
N SER A 19 9.39 12.38 11.75
CA SER A 19 7.99 12.42 11.34
C SER A 19 7.28 11.07 11.49
N TYR A 20 5.96 11.11 11.60
CA TYR A 20 5.12 9.91 11.62
C TYR A 20 4.82 9.43 10.20
N ASN A 21 4.90 8.11 9.99
CA ASN A 21 4.47 7.49 8.74
C ASN A 21 2.93 7.47 8.63
N ARG A 22 2.22 7.30 9.74
CA ARG A 22 0.76 7.34 9.80
C ARG A 22 0.26 8.34 10.82
N SER A 23 -0.84 9.02 10.53
CA SER A 23 -1.48 9.91 11.49
C SER A 23 -3.00 9.93 11.30
N PHE A 24 -3.72 10.18 12.38
CA PHE A 24 -5.17 10.31 12.41
C PHE A 24 -5.59 11.56 13.18
N LYS A 25 -6.59 12.28 12.67
CA LYS A 25 -7.26 13.38 13.36
C LYS A 25 -8.69 13.56 12.83
N PHE A 26 -9.54 14.22 13.60
CA PHE A 26 -10.76 14.83 13.09
C PHE A 26 -10.44 16.24 12.57
N LEU A 27 -11.08 16.66 11.47
CA LEU A 27 -10.85 18.00 10.88
C LEU A 27 -11.77 19.07 11.44
N ASP A 28 -12.88 18.64 12.03
CA ASP A 28 -13.96 19.44 12.57
C ASP A 28 -14.15 19.17 14.07
N LYS A 29 -14.80 20.11 14.76
CA LYS A 29 -14.99 20.04 16.22
C LYS A 29 -15.96 18.94 16.65
N ASP A 30 -16.94 18.64 15.81
CA ASP A 30 -17.98 17.63 16.01
C ASP A 30 -17.56 16.24 15.52
N SER A 31 -16.33 16.08 15.00
CA SER A 31 -15.78 14.80 14.54
C SER A 31 -16.53 14.17 13.35
N THR A 32 -17.27 14.97 12.58
CA THR A 32 -17.99 14.51 11.39
C THR A 32 -17.03 14.10 10.26
N ILE A 33 -15.82 14.68 10.19
CA ILE A 33 -14.81 14.43 9.17
C ILE A 33 -13.54 13.82 9.78
N ALA A 34 -13.35 12.53 9.56
CA ALA A 34 -12.14 11.80 9.90
C ALA A 34 -11.07 11.97 8.80
N TYR A 35 -9.82 12.15 9.20
CA TYR A 35 -8.67 12.26 8.29
C TYR A 35 -7.55 11.30 8.70
N ILE A 36 -7.13 10.46 7.76
CA ILE A 36 -6.00 9.54 7.89
C ILE A 36 -4.95 9.93 6.86
N LYS A 37 -3.69 10.11 7.29
CA LYS A 37 -2.54 10.24 6.37
C LYS A 37 -1.66 9.01 6.46
N VAL A 38 -1.25 8.48 5.31
CA VAL A 38 -0.32 7.35 5.20
C VAL A 38 0.79 7.73 4.23
N LYS A 39 2.02 7.95 4.73
CA LYS A 39 3.18 8.30 3.91
C LYS A 39 3.77 7.10 3.18
N SER A 40 3.68 5.91 3.76
CA SER A 40 4.15 4.66 3.17
C SER A 40 3.40 3.49 3.78
N PHE A 41 3.09 2.48 2.97
CA PHE A 41 2.51 1.23 3.43
C PHE A 41 3.60 0.32 4.02
N SER A 42 4.19 0.70 5.15
CA SER A 42 5.34 0.03 5.76
C SER A 42 5.06 -1.32 6.44
N ARG A 43 3.78 -1.69 6.62
CA ARG A 43 3.25 -2.80 7.44
C ARG A 43 3.51 -2.69 8.95
N GLU A 44 4.63 -2.11 9.38
CA GLU A 44 4.96 -2.01 10.80
C GLU A 44 3.88 -1.21 11.55
N TYR A 45 3.34 -1.79 12.63
CA TYR A 45 2.25 -1.24 13.46
C TYR A 45 0.91 -0.95 12.74
N SER A 46 0.75 -1.29 11.46
CA SER A 46 -0.44 -0.93 10.68
C SER A 46 -1.75 -1.51 11.25
N ASP A 47 -1.71 -2.74 11.74
CA ASP A 47 -2.91 -3.44 12.22
C ASP A 47 -3.48 -2.78 13.47
N GLU A 48 -2.60 -2.41 14.41
CA GLU A 48 -3.00 -1.71 15.63
C GLU A 48 -3.46 -0.28 15.31
N PHE A 49 -2.75 0.41 14.40
CA PHE A 49 -3.14 1.73 13.93
C PHE A 49 -4.56 1.74 13.37
N TYR A 50 -4.85 0.89 12.37
CA TYR A 50 -6.17 0.86 11.76
C TYR A 50 -7.24 0.39 12.74
N LYS A 51 -6.96 -0.63 13.56
CA LYS A 51 -7.93 -1.07 14.59
C LYS A 51 -8.34 0.06 15.52
N LYS A 52 -7.37 0.81 16.07
CA LYS A 52 -7.66 1.94 16.98
C LYS A 52 -8.32 3.11 16.25
N THR A 53 -7.84 3.45 15.05
CA THR A 53 -8.37 4.55 14.26
C THR A 53 -9.82 4.32 13.84
N PHE A 54 -10.14 3.16 13.24
CA PHE A 54 -11.52 2.86 12.84
C PHE A 54 -12.45 2.64 14.03
N SER A 55 -11.95 2.21 15.19
CA SER A 55 -12.72 2.24 16.44
C SER A 55 -13.11 3.66 16.84
N LYS A 56 -12.19 4.63 16.74
CA LYS A 56 -12.50 6.05 17.03
C LYS A 56 -13.50 6.63 16.04
N ILE A 57 -13.31 6.36 14.74
CA ILE A 57 -14.21 6.81 13.67
C ILE A 57 -15.63 6.26 13.89
N LYS A 58 -15.74 4.97 14.23
CA LYS A 58 -17.04 4.34 14.53
C LYS A 58 -17.72 4.97 15.74
N ASN A 59 -16.99 5.18 16.83
CA ASN A 59 -17.54 5.75 18.06
C ASN A 59 -17.96 7.22 17.91
N ALA A 60 -17.30 7.96 17.01
CA ALA A 60 -17.65 9.35 16.69
C ALA A 60 -18.78 9.47 15.66
N GLU A 61 -19.26 8.36 15.10
CA GLU A 61 -20.28 8.34 14.06
C GLU A 61 -19.95 9.24 12.85
N SER A 62 -18.65 9.35 12.53
CA SER A 62 -18.18 10.22 11.45
C SER A 62 -18.87 9.87 10.13
N LYS A 63 -19.22 10.90 9.35
CA LYS A 63 -19.92 10.75 8.06
C LYS A 63 -18.96 10.69 6.88
N TYR A 64 -17.79 11.30 7.04
CA TYR A 64 -16.77 11.44 6.00
C TYR A 64 -15.42 10.92 6.48
N LEU A 65 -14.73 10.21 5.58
CA LEU A 65 -13.35 9.77 5.79
C LEU A 65 -12.48 10.23 4.62
N ILE A 66 -11.45 10.99 4.93
CA ILE A 66 -10.40 11.40 3.99
C ILE A 66 -9.17 10.55 4.24
N ILE A 67 -8.66 9.90 3.19
CA ILE A 67 -7.42 9.12 3.23
C ILE A 67 -6.40 9.82 2.33
N ASP A 68 -5.37 10.41 2.93
CA ASP A 68 -4.29 11.09 2.22
C ASP A 68 -3.13 10.13 1.94
N VAL A 69 -2.99 9.75 0.67
CA VAL A 69 -1.90 8.92 0.13
C VAL A 69 -1.05 9.69 -0.88
N ARG A 70 -1.11 11.02 -0.87
CA ARG A 70 -0.20 11.87 -1.64
C ARG A 70 1.23 11.61 -1.17
N ASN A 71 2.15 11.53 -2.12
CA ASN A 71 3.58 11.21 -1.88
C ASN A 71 3.80 9.85 -1.18
N ASN A 72 2.89 8.90 -1.38
CA ASN A 72 3.03 7.53 -0.90
C ASN A 72 3.50 6.59 -2.02
N TYR A 73 4.78 6.22 -2.00
CA TYR A 73 5.42 5.36 -2.99
C TYR A 73 5.01 3.88 -2.93
N GLY A 74 4.04 3.53 -2.08
CA GLY A 74 3.52 2.18 -1.94
C GLY A 74 4.13 1.42 -0.75
N GLY A 75 4.31 0.11 -0.94
CA GLY A 75 4.81 -0.80 0.08
C GLY A 75 4.01 -2.11 0.16
N SER A 76 3.45 -2.39 1.33
CA SER A 76 2.89 -3.67 1.72
C SER A 76 1.49 -3.91 1.17
N LEU A 77 1.35 -4.94 0.33
CA LEU A 77 0.06 -5.47 -0.10
C LEU A 77 -0.82 -5.96 1.06
N TYR A 78 -0.19 -6.46 2.13
CA TYR A 78 -0.92 -6.87 3.32
C TYR A 78 -1.61 -5.68 3.99
N GLU A 79 -0.91 -4.55 4.06
CA GLU A 79 -1.45 -3.35 4.71
C GLU A 79 -2.61 -2.75 3.93
N ILE A 80 -2.46 -2.60 2.60
CA ILE A 80 -3.56 -2.08 1.78
C ILE A 80 -4.76 -3.04 1.76
N ASN A 81 -4.54 -4.36 1.82
CA ASN A 81 -5.62 -5.34 1.96
C ASN A 81 -6.34 -5.19 3.31
N ASN A 82 -5.58 -4.99 4.40
CA ASN A 82 -6.16 -4.74 5.72
C ASN A 82 -6.94 -3.42 5.74
N LEU A 83 -6.36 -2.32 5.24
CA LEU A 83 -7.05 -1.03 5.11
C LEU A 83 -8.34 -1.17 4.31
N TYR A 84 -8.31 -1.85 3.16
CA TYR A 84 -9.50 -2.08 2.34
C TYR A 84 -10.60 -2.81 3.11
N SER A 85 -10.25 -3.74 4.01
CA SER A 85 -11.25 -4.44 4.84
C SER A 85 -12.03 -3.51 5.79
N TYR A 86 -11.45 -2.36 6.15
CA TYR A 86 -12.15 -1.32 6.92
C TYR A 86 -12.98 -0.37 6.03
N LEU A 87 -12.90 -0.50 4.71
CA LEU A 87 -13.55 0.38 3.74
C LEU A 87 -14.66 -0.32 2.96
N THR A 88 -15.03 -1.56 3.26
CA THR A 88 -16.07 -2.28 2.51
C THR A 88 -16.96 -3.07 3.46
N ASP A 89 -18.22 -3.25 3.09
CA ASP A 89 -19.21 -4.10 3.74
C ASP A 89 -19.34 -5.48 3.08
N LYS A 90 -18.71 -5.68 1.92
CA LYS A 90 -18.75 -6.93 1.14
C LYS A 90 -17.39 -7.61 1.09
N PRO A 91 -17.35 -8.96 1.06
CA PRO A 91 -16.14 -9.71 0.74
C PRO A 91 -15.52 -9.22 -0.57
N PHE A 92 -14.20 -9.14 -0.60
CA PHE A 92 -13.47 -8.63 -1.75
C PHE A 92 -12.18 -9.42 -1.98
N THR A 93 -11.70 -9.43 -3.21
CA THR A 93 -10.35 -9.86 -3.56
C THR A 93 -9.61 -8.64 -4.08
N LEU A 94 -8.46 -8.31 -3.48
CA LEU A 94 -7.77 -7.05 -3.76
C LEU A 94 -7.04 -7.07 -5.10
N ILE A 95 -6.31 -8.16 -5.38
CA ILE A 95 -5.47 -8.32 -6.56
C ILE A 95 -5.85 -9.58 -7.35
N LYS A 96 -5.59 -9.58 -8.66
CA LYS A 96 -5.60 -10.80 -9.48
C LYS A 96 -4.42 -11.70 -9.06
N PRO A 97 -4.46 -13.01 -9.35
CA PRO A 97 -3.32 -13.89 -9.13
C PRO A 97 -2.03 -13.32 -9.75
N SER A 98 -1.01 -13.14 -8.92
CA SER A 98 0.24 -12.49 -9.32
C SER A 98 1.08 -13.41 -10.19
N GLN A 99 1.50 -12.93 -11.37
CA GLN A 99 2.31 -13.70 -12.31
C GLN A 99 3.80 -13.52 -12.03
N VAL A 100 4.57 -14.58 -12.14
CA VAL A 100 6.02 -14.58 -11.98
C VAL A 100 6.69 -15.16 -13.22
N THR A 101 7.90 -14.70 -13.53
CA THR A 101 8.62 -15.11 -14.75
C THR A 101 9.06 -16.58 -14.75
N SER A 102 9.28 -17.19 -13.58
CA SER A 102 9.62 -18.61 -13.45
C SER A 102 9.23 -19.18 -12.08
N ARG A 103 9.12 -20.52 -11.99
CA ARG A 103 8.72 -21.25 -10.77
C ARG A 103 9.74 -21.15 -9.64
N ASP A 104 11.02 -21.02 -9.98
CA ASP A 104 12.14 -21.01 -9.05
C ASP A 104 12.50 -19.61 -8.54
N ILE A 105 11.86 -18.54 -9.04
CA ILE A 105 12.13 -17.17 -8.58
C ILE A 105 12.06 -17.03 -7.05
N PRO A 106 11.06 -17.59 -6.32
CA PRO A 106 11.04 -17.51 -4.86
C PRO A 106 12.18 -18.25 -4.17
N LEU A 107 12.85 -19.20 -4.85
CA LEU A 107 14.01 -19.93 -4.31
C LEU A 107 15.30 -19.11 -4.45
N ARG A 108 15.34 -18.14 -5.38
CA ARG A 108 16.51 -17.27 -5.60
C ARG A 108 16.64 -16.12 -4.59
N THR A 109 15.75 -16.07 -3.59
CA THR A 109 15.83 -15.07 -2.53
C THR A 109 16.93 -15.42 -1.53
N ASN A 110 17.74 -14.42 -1.16
CA ASN A 110 18.81 -14.61 -0.18
C ASN A 110 18.26 -14.64 1.25
N TYR A 111 17.88 -15.83 1.73
CA TYR A 111 17.29 -16.06 3.07
C TYR A 111 18.19 -15.60 4.23
N PHE A 112 19.51 -15.72 4.06
CA PHE A 112 20.53 -15.36 5.06
C PHE A 112 21.00 -13.90 4.99
N ARG A 113 20.42 -13.10 4.07
CA ARG A 113 20.82 -11.70 3.90
C ARG A 113 20.69 -10.91 5.21
N LYS A 114 21.75 -10.15 5.55
CA LYS A 114 21.87 -9.30 6.76
C LYS A 114 21.79 -10.06 8.10
N SER A 115 22.05 -11.37 8.14
CA SER A 115 22.04 -12.11 9.41
C SER A 115 23.35 -12.05 10.17
N GLY A 116 23.27 -11.73 11.46
CA GLY A 116 24.37 -11.89 12.40
C GLY A 116 24.60 -13.36 12.77
N PRO A 117 25.68 -13.69 13.51
CA PRO A 117 26.06 -15.09 13.79
C PRO A 117 24.95 -15.93 14.44
N PHE A 118 24.26 -15.38 15.46
CA PHE A 118 23.17 -16.08 16.14
C PHE A 118 21.93 -16.28 15.24
N GLU A 119 21.53 -15.23 14.50
CA GLU A 119 20.43 -15.35 13.53
C GLU A 119 20.76 -16.34 12.42
N TYR A 120 22.02 -16.41 11.99
CA TYR A 120 22.46 -17.34 10.97
C TYR A 120 22.29 -18.79 11.44
N ALA A 121 22.69 -19.10 12.69
CA ALA A 121 22.47 -20.41 13.29
C ALA A 121 20.97 -20.77 13.35
N LEU A 122 20.13 -19.85 13.86
CA LEU A 122 18.69 -20.07 13.94
C LEU A 122 18.04 -20.24 12.55
N LYS A 123 18.40 -19.39 11.58
CA LYS A 123 17.94 -19.49 10.20
C LYS A 123 18.39 -20.79 9.54
N SER A 124 19.58 -21.29 9.85
CA SER A 124 20.08 -22.55 9.26
C SER A 124 19.19 -23.72 9.65
N ILE A 125 18.72 -23.76 10.90
CA ILE A 125 17.75 -24.76 11.39
C ILE A 125 16.40 -24.59 10.68
N ALA A 126 15.94 -23.35 10.47
CA ALA A 126 14.67 -23.06 9.81
C ALA A 126 14.70 -23.18 8.28
N TYR A 127 15.88 -23.33 7.67
CA TYR A 127 16.08 -23.28 6.22
C TYR A 127 15.30 -24.38 5.46
N PRO A 128 15.29 -25.66 5.88
CA PRO A 128 14.51 -26.69 5.19
C PRO A 128 13.02 -26.32 5.09
N SER A 129 12.42 -25.88 6.19
CA SER A 129 11.02 -25.46 6.23
C SER A 129 10.74 -24.25 5.33
N TYR A 130 11.65 -23.27 5.33
CA TYR A 130 11.57 -22.11 4.44
C TYR A 130 11.68 -22.52 2.96
N PHE A 131 12.64 -23.37 2.63
CA PHE A 131 12.86 -23.88 1.28
C PHE A 131 11.61 -24.60 0.76
N PHE A 132 11.03 -25.52 1.54
CA PHE A 132 9.80 -26.20 1.16
C PHE A 132 8.64 -25.22 0.98
N ALA A 133 8.48 -24.25 1.87
CA ALA A 133 7.45 -23.21 1.71
C ALA A 133 7.60 -22.43 0.40
N GLN A 134 8.83 -22.07 0.02
CA GLN A 134 9.11 -21.37 -1.24
C GLN A 134 8.92 -22.28 -2.46
N ALA A 135 9.33 -23.55 -2.40
CA ALA A 135 9.17 -24.50 -3.49
C ALA A 135 7.68 -24.74 -3.86
N PHE A 136 6.80 -24.69 -2.87
CA PHE A 136 5.34 -24.83 -3.06
C PHE A 136 4.58 -23.49 -3.14
N SER A 137 5.29 -22.37 -3.18
CA SER A 137 4.69 -21.02 -3.25
C SER A 137 4.19 -20.65 -4.65
N THR A 138 4.58 -21.40 -5.69
CA THR A 138 4.14 -21.17 -7.08
C THR A 138 3.25 -22.28 -7.62
N TYR A 139 2.47 -21.97 -8.64
CA TYR A 139 1.68 -22.93 -9.41
C TYR A 139 1.62 -22.51 -10.89
N LYS A 140 1.35 -23.47 -11.78
CA LYS A 140 1.20 -23.22 -13.22
C LYS A 140 -0.27 -23.30 -13.60
N LYS A 141 -0.73 -22.35 -14.40
CA LYS A 141 -2.09 -22.34 -14.98
C LYS A 141 -2.01 -21.65 -16.36
N ASP A 142 -2.61 -22.25 -17.38
CA ASP A 142 -2.70 -21.67 -18.74
C ASP A 142 -1.34 -21.22 -19.31
N GLY A 143 -0.31 -22.06 -19.15
CA GLY A 143 1.05 -21.76 -19.61
C GLY A 143 1.82 -20.73 -18.76
N LYS A 144 1.16 -20.02 -17.84
CA LYS A 144 1.73 -18.98 -16.98
C LYS A 144 2.04 -19.51 -15.58
N VAL A 145 3.00 -18.87 -14.91
CA VAL A 145 3.38 -19.20 -13.52
C VAL A 145 2.86 -18.12 -12.60
N PHE A 146 2.24 -18.53 -11.49
CA PHE A 146 1.65 -17.65 -10.51
C PHE A 146 2.27 -17.88 -9.14
N TYR A 147 2.41 -16.79 -8.37
CA TYR A 147 2.87 -16.81 -6.99
C TYR A 147 1.68 -16.65 -6.04
N LYS A 148 1.57 -17.54 -5.05
CA LYS A 148 0.47 -17.54 -4.08
C LYS A 148 0.62 -16.36 -3.14
N MET A 149 -0.35 -15.45 -3.14
CA MET A 149 -0.40 -14.36 -2.18
C MET A 149 -1.55 -14.56 -1.19
N LYS A 150 -1.72 -13.62 -0.25
CA LYS A 150 -2.94 -13.54 0.56
C LYS A 150 -3.95 -12.57 -0.06
N ALA A 151 -3.46 -11.53 -0.72
CA ALA A 151 -4.29 -10.47 -1.30
C ALA A 151 -5.04 -10.90 -2.58
N ASP A 152 -4.67 -12.04 -3.17
CA ASP A 152 -5.36 -12.69 -4.30
C ASP A 152 -6.47 -13.65 -3.84
N LYS A 153 -6.75 -13.71 -2.53
CA LYS A 153 -7.81 -14.52 -1.93
C LYS A 153 -8.95 -13.63 -1.41
N PRO A 154 -10.19 -14.15 -1.34
CA PRO A 154 -11.29 -13.44 -0.71
C PRO A 154 -10.95 -13.04 0.73
N THR A 155 -11.07 -11.74 1.01
CA THR A 155 -10.91 -11.14 2.33
C THR A 155 -12.29 -10.69 2.83
N LYS A 156 -12.59 -10.97 4.10
CA LYS A 156 -13.83 -10.53 4.74
C LYS A 156 -13.71 -9.07 5.22
N PRO A 157 -14.81 -8.30 5.17
CA PRO A 157 -14.91 -7.01 5.84
C PRO A 157 -14.50 -7.07 7.31
N ASN A 158 -13.95 -5.97 7.80
CA ASN A 158 -13.71 -5.79 9.22
C ASN A 158 -15.04 -5.47 9.94
N LYS A 159 -15.18 -5.88 11.21
CA LYS A 159 -16.35 -5.56 12.05
C LYS A 159 -16.52 -4.05 12.32
N SER A 160 -15.45 -3.28 12.16
CA SER A 160 -15.44 -1.82 12.25
C SER A 160 -15.31 -1.16 10.88
N ALA A 161 -15.85 -1.78 9.82
CA ALA A 161 -15.89 -1.18 8.50
C ALA A 161 -16.62 0.16 8.54
N PHE A 162 -16.07 1.14 7.81
CA PHE A 162 -16.62 2.47 7.67
C PHE A 162 -17.63 2.49 6.52
N HIS A 163 -18.85 2.95 6.81
CA HIS A 163 -19.96 2.98 5.86
C HIS A 163 -20.25 4.37 5.28
N GLY A 164 -19.59 5.42 5.80
CA GLY A 164 -19.73 6.78 5.28
C GLY A 164 -19.01 7.02 3.95
N LYS A 165 -19.01 8.27 3.50
CA LYS A 165 -18.38 8.68 2.24
C LYS A 165 -16.86 8.73 2.39
N VAL A 166 -16.15 8.14 1.45
CA VAL A 166 -14.68 8.06 1.46
C VAL A 166 -14.12 8.92 0.33
N PHE A 167 -13.16 9.77 0.67
CA PHE A 167 -12.37 10.55 -0.26
C PHE A 167 -10.91 10.11 -0.14
N VAL A 168 -10.21 9.96 -1.25
CA VAL A 168 -8.79 9.60 -1.25
C VAL A 168 -8.01 10.66 -1.99
N LEU A 169 -7.04 11.28 -1.30
CA LEU A 169 -6.18 12.29 -1.90
C LEU A 169 -4.98 11.60 -2.57
N ILE A 170 -4.78 11.88 -3.85
CA ILE A 170 -3.75 11.28 -4.71
C ILE A 170 -2.93 12.35 -5.44
N ASN A 171 -1.69 12.01 -5.80
CA ASN A 171 -0.85 12.84 -6.68
C ASN A 171 0.20 11.97 -7.41
N GLY A 172 1.08 12.60 -8.19
CA GLY A 172 2.16 11.91 -8.91
C GLY A 172 3.12 11.11 -8.00
N GLY A 173 3.20 11.43 -6.71
CA GLY A 173 3.98 10.68 -5.72
C GLY A 173 3.27 9.43 -5.16
N SER A 174 1.99 9.22 -5.49
CA SER A 174 1.25 7.98 -5.18
C SER A 174 1.68 6.86 -6.16
N PHE A 175 2.34 5.81 -5.66
CA PHE A 175 2.94 4.77 -6.50
C PHE A 175 2.70 3.34 -5.97
N SER A 176 2.88 2.33 -6.82
CA SER A 176 2.89 0.90 -6.45
C SER A 176 1.62 0.48 -5.68
N ALA A 177 1.75 0.03 -4.43
CA ALA A 177 0.61 -0.35 -3.58
C ALA A 177 -0.43 0.77 -3.41
N SER A 178 -0.01 2.04 -3.45
CA SER A 178 -0.93 3.19 -3.43
C SER A 178 -1.79 3.23 -4.69
N SER A 179 -1.21 2.98 -5.87
CA SER A 179 -1.96 2.86 -7.13
C SER A 179 -2.88 1.65 -7.12
N ILE A 180 -2.47 0.52 -6.55
CA ILE A 180 -3.32 -0.69 -6.45
C ILE A 180 -4.60 -0.41 -5.63
N ILE A 181 -4.46 0.17 -4.44
CA ILE A 181 -5.63 0.42 -3.57
C ILE A 181 -6.54 1.50 -4.15
N THR A 182 -5.97 2.58 -4.72
CA THR A 182 -6.76 3.66 -5.33
C THR A 182 -7.50 3.19 -6.59
N ALA A 183 -6.84 2.41 -7.45
CA ALA A 183 -7.47 1.79 -8.62
C ALA A 183 -8.63 0.86 -8.19
N LYS A 184 -8.43 0.04 -7.16
CA LYS A 184 -9.47 -0.84 -6.63
C LYS A 184 -10.66 -0.06 -6.05
N LEU A 185 -10.40 0.96 -5.23
CA LEU A 185 -11.43 1.79 -4.63
C LEU A 185 -12.25 2.54 -5.69
N LYS A 186 -11.59 3.03 -6.74
CA LYS A 186 -12.24 3.70 -7.88
C LYS A 186 -13.10 2.72 -8.67
N ASN A 187 -12.56 1.56 -9.05
CA ASN A 187 -13.29 0.52 -9.78
C ASN A 187 -14.56 0.08 -9.03
N ASP A 188 -14.45 -0.12 -7.72
CA ASP A 188 -15.57 -0.54 -6.87
C ASP A 188 -16.55 0.61 -6.56
N LYS A 189 -16.30 1.83 -7.08
CA LYS A 189 -17.06 3.05 -6.78
C LYS A 189 -17.18 3.30 -5.27
N ARG A 190 -16.16 2.91 -4.51
CA ARG A 190 -16.18 2.99 -3.05
C ARG A 190 -15.70 4.35 -2.54
N ALA A 191 -14.79 4.99 -3.26
CA ALA A 191 -14.25 6.28 -2.88
C ALA A 191 -14.19 7.24 -4.06
N THR A 192 -14.26 8.54 -3.76
CA THR A 192 -13.98 9.62 -4.72
C THR A 192 -12.50 9.97 -4.62
N LEU A 193 -11.78 9.88 -5.73
CA LEU A 193 -10.37 10.25 -5.82
C LEU A 193 -10.25 11.76 -6.11
N VAL A 194 -9.42 12.44 -5.34
CA VAL A 194 -9.23 13.90 -5.44
C VAL A 194 -7.75 14.22 -5.56
N GLY A 195 -7.38 15.11 -6.48
CA GLY A 195 -6.01 15.58 -6.66
C GLY A 195 -5.50 15.40 -8.08
N GLU A 196 -4.35 14.75 -8.23
CA GLU A 196 -3.67 14.57 -9.52
C GLU A 196 -3.43 13.09 -9.81
N GLU A 197 -3.19 12.77 -11.09
CA GLU A 197 -2.92 11.40 -11.53
C GLU A 197 -1.76 10.76 -10.76
N THR A 198 -1.92 9.48 -10.38
CA THR A 198 -0.87 8.75 -9.67
C THR A 198 0.35 8.50 -10.55
N GLY A 199 1.56 8.51 -9.99
CA GLY A 199 2.76 8.15 -10.76
C GLY A 199 2.84 6.66 -11.10
N GLY A 200 2.22 5.78 -10.31
CA GLY A 200 2.13 4.34 -10.64
C GLY A 200 1.04 4.07 -11.67
N ALA A 201 1.00 2.85 -12.23
CA ALA A 201 0.01 2.50 -13.26
C ALA A 201 -1.31 1.97 -12.67
N ASN A 202 -2.43 2.26 -13.34
CA ASN A 202 -3.76 1.77 -12.96
C ASN A 202 -3.85 0.24 -13.02
N ASP A 203 -3.28 -0.37 -14.05
CA ASP A 203 -3.51 -1.78 -14.38
C ASP A 203 -2.49 -2.74 -13.73
N GLY A 204 -1.60 -2.21 -12.88
CA GLY A 204 -0.71 -3.02 -12.04
C GLY A 204 0.72 -2.48 -11.93
N THR A 205 1.57 -3.29 -11.30
CA THR A 205 2.98 -2.98 -11.06
C THR A 205 3.81 -4.25 -11.13
N VAL A 206 5.10 -4.11 -11.40
CA VAL A 206 6.05 -5.22 -11.34
C VAL A 206 6.98 -5.00 -10.15
N ALA A 207 6.95 -5.90 -9.16
CA ALA A 207 7.62 -5.72 -7.88
C ALA A 207 8.02 -7.06 -7.24
N GLY A 208 8.16 -7.08 -5.91
CA GLY A 208 8.33 -8.29 -5.08
C GLY A 208 9.69 -8.97 -5.21
N PHE A 209 9.92 -9.63 -6.34
CA PHE A 209 11.17 -10.29 -6.68
C PHE A 209 11.93 -9.45 -7.70
N TYR A 210 13.25 -9.32 -7.52
CA TYR A 210 14.09 -8.52 -8.41
C TYR A 210 15.28 -9.32 -8.89
N SER A 211 15.55 -9.27 -10.20
CA SER A 211 16.88 -9.57 -10.74
C SER A 211 17.68 -8.28 -10.77
N TYR A 212 18.89 -8.29 -10.21
CA TYR A 212 19.78 -7.12 -10.26
C TYR A 212 20.84 -7.37 -11.31
N GLN A 213 20.75 -6.68 -12.44
CA GLN A 213 21.73 -6.77 -13.52
C GLN A 213 22.79 -5.70 -13.34
N LYS A 214 24.07 -6.07 -13.36
CA LYS A 214 25.17 -5.10 -13.40
C LYS A 214 25.35 -4.66 -14.85
N LEU A 215 25.18 -3.37 -15.13
CA LEU A 215 25.38 -2.83 -16.48
C LEU A 215 26.87 -2.89 -16.85
N PRO A 216 27.22 -3.28 -18.10
CA PRO A 216 28.60 -3.62 -18.47
C PRO A 216 29.57 -2.45 -18.39
N ASN A 217 29.11 -1.22 -18.69
CA ASN A 217 29.98 -0.06 -18.77
C ASN A 217 29.92 0.83 -17.51
N SER A 218 28.71 1.07 -16.98
CA SER A 218 28.52 1.97 -15.83
C SER A 218 28.61 1.27 -14.48
N GLU A 219 28.59 -0.06 -14.47
CA GLU A 219 28.54 -0.89 -13.26
C GLU A 219 27.30 -0.68 -12.37
N ILE A 220 26.34 0.15 -12.82
CA ILE A 220 25.10 0.41 -12.09
C ILE A 220 24.31 -0.90 -11.98
N ARG A 221 23.82 -1.18 -10.77
CA ARG A 221 22.90 -2.30 -10.52
C ARG A 221 21.49 -1.88 -10.92
N PHE A 222 21.00 -2.46 -12.01
CA PHE A 222 19.67 -2.22 -12.55
C PHE A 222 18.68 -3.27 -12.01
N PRO A 223 17.67 -2.86 -11.20
CA PRO A 223 16.67 -3.78 -10.69
C PRO A 223 15.57 -4.04 -11.73
N ILE A 224 15.32 -5.31 -12.05
CA ILE A 224 14.23 -5.76 -12.91
C ILE A 224 13.23 -6.52 -12.06
N GLY A 225 12.00 -6.01 -11.94
CA GLY A 225 10.91 -6.68 -11.24
C GLY A 225 10.49 -7.95 -11.96
N LEU A 226 10.20 -9.01 -11.21
CA LEU A 226 9.86 -10.34 -11.73
C LEU A 226 8.47 -10.84 -11.30
N LEU A 227 7.76 -10.09 -10.46
CA LEU A 227 6.39 -10.39 -10.04
C LEU A 227 5.43 -9.30 -10.52
N LEU A 228 4.56 -9.64 -11.46
CA LEU A 228 3.45 -8.79 -11.88
C LEU A 228 2.31 -8.90 -10.87
N VAL A 229 1.93 -7.77 -10.29
CA VAL A 229 0.83 -7.63 -9.35
C VAL A 229 -0.20 -6.67 -9.94
N GLN A 230 -1.44 -7.12 -10.09
CA GLN A 230 -2.49 -6.33 -10.72
C GLN A 230 -3.70 -6.21 -9.80
N PRO A 231 -4.29 -5.01 -9.64
CA PRO A 231 -5.54 -4.87 -8.90
C PRO A 231 -6.65 -5.71 -9.56
N ASN A 232 -7.56 -6.22 -8.74
CA ASN A 232 -8.71 -6.99 -9.23
C ASN A 232 -9.81 -6.04 -9.72
N ILE A 233 -9.58 -5.47 -10.91
CA ILE A 233 -10.42 -4.49 -11.59
C ILE A 233 -10.56 -4.85 -13.07
N ASP A 234 -11.47 -4.17 -13.74
CA ASP A 234 -11.49 -4.11 -15.21
C ASP A 234 -10.38 -3.15 -15.66
N PHE A 235 -9.52 -3.61 -16.58
CA PHE A 235 -8.37 -2.83 -17.00
C PHE A 235 -8.79 -1.68 -17.90
N SER A 236 -8.14 -0.54 -17.69
CA SER A 236 -8.36 0.65 -18.51
C SER A 236 -7.60 0.58 -19.83
N ASP A 237 -6.50 -0.18 -19.88
CA ASP A 237 -5.51 -0.23 -20.97
C ASP A 237 -5.02 1.16 -21.42
N SER A 238 -5.19 2.16 -20.55
CA SER A 238 -4.95 3.57 -20.83
C SER A 238 -3.46 3.92 -20.86
N LYS A 239 -2.60 3.01 -20.37
CA LYS A 239 -1.16 3.25 -20.12
C LYS A 239 -0.91 4.45 -19.20
N ARG A 240 -1.89 4.76 -18.34
CA ARG A 240 -1.88 5.88 -17.40
C ARG A 240 -1.88 5.38 -15.97
N GLY A 241 -1.62 6.31 -15.05
CA GLY A 241 -1.90 6.11 -13.65
C GLY A 241 -3.39 6.14 -13.33
N VAL A 242 -3.71 6.04 -12.06
CA VAL A 242 -5.08 6.19 -11.59
C VAL A 242 -5.43 7.67 -11.67
N THR A 243 -6.38 8.01 -12.54
CA THR A 243 -6.86 9.39 -12.68
C THR A 243 -7.77 9.77 -11.50
N PRO A 244 -7.76 11.02 -11.05
CA PRO A 244 -8.71 11.49 -10.04
C PRO A 244 -10.13 11.56 -10.63
N ASP A 245 -11.13 11.57 -9.76
CA ASP A 245 -12.52 11.91 -10.12
C ASP A 245 -12.73 13.43 -10.04
N ILE A 246 -12.03 14.10 -9.12
CA ILE A 246 -12.00 15.55 -8.96
C ILE A 246 -10.54 16.01 -9.07
N VAL A 247 -10.23 16.73 -10.16
CA VAL A 247 -8.89 17.27 -10.38
C VAL A 247 -8.65 18.48 -9.47
N VAL A 248 -7.59 18.41 -8.66
CA VAL A 248 -7.11 19.54 -7.84
C VAL A 248 -5.60 19.60 -7.99
N HIS A 249 -5.10 20.70 -8.53
CA HIS A 249 -3.67 20.92 -8.71
C HIS A 249 -3.06 21.53 -7.45
N GLU A 250 -1.95 20.96 -6.99
CA GLU A 250 -1.18 21.48 -5.86
C GLU A 250 -0.25 22.59 -6.37
N THR A 251 -0.43 23.83 -5.90
CA THR A 251 0.44 24.94 -6.30
C THR A 251 1.74 24.93 -5.50
N MET A 252 2.80 25.56 -6.03
CA MET A 252 4.04 25.75 -5.27
C MET A 252 3.79 26.50 -3.96
N GLN A 253 2.85 27.45 -3.94
CA GLN A 253 2.50 28.17 -2.73
C GLN A 253 1.83 27.25 -1.70
N ASP A 254 0.97 26.32 -2.12
CA ASP A 254 0.36 25.34 -1.21
C ASP A 254 1.41 24.46 -0.52
N ILE A 255 2.45 24.07 -1.26
CA ILE A 255 3.57 23.28 -0.73
C ILE A 255 4.37 24.10 0.28
N ILE A 256 4.70 25.34 -0.06
CA ILE A 256 5.44 26.27 0.82
C ILE A 256 4.65 26.51 2.11
N ASP A 257 3.35 26.76 1.98
CA ASP A 257 2.43 27.05 3.10
C ASP A 257 2.05 25.80 3.90
N LYS A 258 2.37 24.59 3.40
CA LYS A 258 1.92 23.29 3.95
C LYS A 258 0.40 23.20 4.07
N LYS A 259 -0.33 23.85 3.17
CA LYS A 259 -1.80 23.78 3.10
C LYS A 259 -2.23 22.55 2.31
N ILE A 260 -3.42 22.04 2.61
CA ILE A 260 -4.08 21.07 1.74
C ILE A 260 -4.78 21.91 0.66
N PRO A 261 -4.44 21.76 -0.63
CA PRO A 261 -5.16 22.45 -1.69
C PRO A 261 -6.63 22.07 -1.60
N THR A 262 -7.50 23.05 -1.36
CA THR A 262 -8.95 22.82 -1.20
C THR A 262 -9.67 22.82 -2.54
N GLY A 263 -9.05 23.38 -3.59
CA GLY A 263 -9.70 23.59 -4.89
C GLY A 263 -10.90 24.56 -4.82
N LEU A 264 -11.15 25.19 -3.67
CA LEU A 264 -12.27 26.10 -3.42
C LEU A 264 -11.92 27.57 -3.69
N ASP A 265 -10.67 27.87 -4.05
CA ASP A 265 -10.18 29.25 -4.22
C ASP A 265 -10.28 29.75 -5.68
N LYS A 266 -11.20 29.17 -6.47
CA LYS A 266 -11.50 29.64 -7.83
C LYS A 266 -12.98 29.96 -7.97
N GLU A 267 -13.35 31.14 -7.47
CA GLU A 267 -14.41 31.98 -8.05
C GLU A 267 -13.78 33.21 -8.68
#